data_AF-A0A831EBP8-F1
#
_entry.id   AF-A0A831EBP8-F1
#
_cell.length_a   1.000
_cell.length_b   1.000
_cell.length_c   1.000
_cell.angle_alpha   90.00
_cell.angle_beta   90.00
_cell.angle_gamma   90.00
#
_symmetry.space_group_name_H-M   'P 1'
#
loop_
_entity.id
_entity.type
_entity.pdbx_description
1 polymer ?
#
loop_
_entity_poly.entity_id
_entity_poly.type
_entity_poly.pdbx_seq_one_letter_code
_entity_poly.pdbx_strand_id
1 'polypeptide(L)'
;MFISTPLYADENLIKLKALSDFADQLKESIGQDVNTVEPIVGHPLVRLNPADGSWLTAKPFRLNGGITLSNLSVRLDHKRPPKVFIIHYDVSDGCILLSDVRKIYPQLKLFSAPHGHSVNETFAWITPLDKNGNATAFAFPYAKPACLKSMTVRNFADDV
;
A
#
# COMPACT_ATOMS: atom_id res chain seq x y z
N MET A 1 16.59 30.68 -19.49
CA MET A 1 16.31 29.25 -19.76
C MET A 1 15.26 28.83 -18.74
N PHE A 2 13.98 28.84 -19.11
CA PHE A 2 12.93 28.39 -18.19
C PHE A 2 12.94 26.87 -18.18
N ILE A 3 13.35 26.28 -17.06
CA ILE A 3 13.18 24.86 -16.82
C ILE A 3 11.69 24.68 -16.58
N SER A 4 10.95 24.29 -17.63
CA SER A 4 9.59 23.78 -17.44
C SER A 4 9.73 22.47 -16.68
N THR A 5 9.48 22.47 -15.38
CA THR A 5 9.15 21.24 -14.68
C THR A 5 7.95 20.62 -15.41
N PRO A 6 8.00 19.34 -15.80
CA PRO A 6 6.87 18.73 -16.48
C PRO A 6 5.71 18.68 -15.48
N LEU A 7 4.59 19.30 -15.84
CA LEU A 7 3.34 19.35 -15.06
C LEU A 7 2.92 17.96 -14.51
N TYR A 8 3.29 16.89 -15.24
CA TYR A 8 3.08 15.49 -14.89
C TYR A 8 3.85 15.01 -13.65
N ALA A 9 5.07 15.53 -13.41
CA ALA A 9 5.87 15.17 -12.25
C ALA A 9 5.28 15.74 -10.95
N ASP A 10 4.64 16.92 -11.01
CA ASP A 10 3.96 17.52 -9.87
C ASP A 10 2.66 16.77 -9.54
N GLU A 11 1.89 16.34 -10.55
CA GLU A 11 0.68 15.54 -10.33
C GLU A 11 0.99 14.18 -9.68
N ASN A 12 1.99 13.46 -10.19
CA ASN A 12 2.43 12.19 -9.60
C ASN A 12 2.95 12.37 -8.16
N LEU A 13 3.59 13.50 -7.85
CA LEU A 13 4.07 13.78 -6.51
C LEU A 13 2.91 14.03 -5.52
N ILE A 14 1.89 14.78 -5.94
CA ILE A 14 0.66 15.00 -5.14
C ILE A 14 -0.03 13.66 -4.86
N LYS A 15 -0.17 12.84 -5.91
CA LYS A 15 -0.75 11.50 -5.83
C LYS A 15 0.04 10.60 -4.87
N LEU A 16 1.35 10.54 -5.05
CA LEU A 16 2.22 9.75 -4.19
C LEU A 16 2.18 10.23 -2.74
N LYS A 17 2.16 11.56 -2.50
CA LYS A 17 2.02 12.09 -1.14
C LYS A 17 0.72 11.64 -0.49
N ALA A 18 -0.41 11.68 -1.21
CA ALA A 18 -1.68 11.20 -0.69
C ALA A 18 -1.64 9.70 -0.34
N LEU A 19 -1.00 8.86 -1.16
CA LEU A 19 -0.79 7.44 -0.86
C LEU A 19 0.10 7.22 0.36
N SER A 20 1.20 7.97 0.44
CA SER A 20 2.14 7.91 1.56
C SER A 20 1.46 8.28 2.87
N ASP A 21 0.75 9.41 2.91
CA ASP A 21 0.03 9.87 4.10
C ASP A 21 -1.03 8.83 4.52
N PHE A 22 -1.75 8.24 3.56
CA PHE A 22 -2.73 7.19 3.81
C PHE A 22 -2.07 5.92 4.36
N ALA A 23 -0.97 5.46 3.76
CA ALA A 23 -0.22 4.29 4.21
C ALA A 23 0.40 4.50 5.61
N ASP A 24 0.84 5.72 5.91
CA ASP A 24 1.36 6.10 7.22
C ASP A 24 0.27 6.03 8.30
N GLN A 25 -0.94 6.51 8.02
CA GLN A 25 -2.07 6.32 8.93
C GLN A 25 -2.40 4.84 9.13
N LEU A 26 -2.41 4.04 8.05
CA LEU A 26 -2.68 2.61 8.14
C LEU A 26 -1.61 1.84 8.92
N LYS A 27 -0.34 2.25 8.90
CA LYS A 27 0.73 1.61 9.68
C LYS A 27 0.45 1.62 11.17
N GLU A 28 -0.15 2.70 11.68
CA GLU A 28 -0.52 2.82 13.10
C GLU A 28 -1.63 1.85 13.51
N SER A 29 -2.38 1.30 12.55
CA SER A 29 -3.41 0.27 12.82
C SER A 29 -2.84 -1.15 12.95
N ILE A 30 -1.62 -1.41 12.50
CA ILE A 30 -1.03 -2.74 12.56
C ILE A 30 -0.84 -3.17 14.03
N GLY A 31 -1.34 -4.37 14.36
CA GLY A 31 -1.38 -4.89 15.73
C GLY A 31 -2.51 -4.33 16.60
N GLN A 32 -3.33 -3.41 16.06
CA GLN A 32 -4.49 -2.83 16.75
C GLN A 32 -5.80 -3.52 16.37
N ASP A 33 -6.89 -3.10 16.99
CA ASP A 33 -8.24 -3.55 16.64
C ASP A 33 -8.69 -2.97 15.29
N VAL A 34 -9.55 -3.71 14.59
CA VAL A 34 -10.02 -3.34 13.23
C VAL A 34 -10.77 -2.01 13.17
N ASN A 35 -11.36 -1.58 14.29
CA ASN A 35 -12.02 -0.28 14.44
C ASN A 35 -11.06 0.92 14.28
N THR A 36 -9.75 0.71 14.32
CA THR A 36 -8.76 1.75 14.00
C THR A 36 -8.62 2.01 12.51
N VAL A 37 -9.04 1.08 11.65
CA VAL A 37 -8.92 1.19 10.19
C VAL A 37 -10.10 1.94 9.57
N GLU A 38 -11.32 1.73 10.08
CA GLU A 38 -12.54 2.33 9.53
C GLU A 38 -12.49 3.87 9.46
N PRO A 39 -12.00 4.60 10.48
CA PRO A 39 -11.86 6.06 10.39
C PRO A 39 -10.88 6.52 9.31
N ILE A 40 -9.84 5.74 9.04
CA ILE A 40 -8.82 6.04 8.02
C ILE A 40 -9.40 5.83 6.61
N VAL A 41 -10.15 4.74 6.42
CA VAL A 41 -10.82 4.42 5.16
C VAL A 41 -12.04 5.33 4.92
N GLY A 42 -12.66 5.86 5.99
CA GLY A 42 -13.84 6.72 5.93
C GLY A 42 -15.15 5.97 5.67
N HIS A 43 -15.12 4.64 5.65
CA HIS A 43 -16.27 3.78 5.36
C HIS A 43 -16.20 2.49 6.21
N PRO A 44 -17.35 1.87 6.53
CA PRO A 44 -17.36 0.59 7.26
C PRO A 44 -16.66 -0.52 6.48
N LEU A 45 -15.93 -1.37 7.22
CA LEU A 45 -15.34 -2.57 6.64
C LEU A 45 -16.35 -3.73 6.68
N VAL A 46 -16.39 -4.51 5.60
CA VAL A 46 -17.26 -5.69 5.48
C VAL A 46 -16.43 -6.95 5.36
N ARG A 47 -16.92 -8.08 5.90
CA ARG A 47 -16.24 -9.37 5.72
C ARG A 47 -16.21 -9.74 4.25
N LEU A 48 -15.03 -10.11 3.75
CA LEU A 48 -14.87 -10.58 2.37
C LEU A 48 -15.59 -11.92 2.18
N ASN A 49 -15.49 -12.80 3.17
CA ASN A 49 -16.24 -14.04 3.26
C ASN A 49 -16.90 -14.13 4.64
N PRO A 50 -18.24 -14.19 4.75
CA PRO A 50 -18.93 -14.31 6.03
C PRO A 50 -18.52 -15.54 6.86
N ALA A 51 -18.05 -16.62 6.20
CA ALA A 51 -17.58 -17.83 6.86
C ALA A 51 -16.12 -17.74 7.35
N ASP A 52 -15.35 -16.77 6.83
CA ASP A 52 -13.96 -16.52 7.23
C ASP A 52 -13.82 -15.08 7.76
N GLY A 53 -13.91 -14.97 9.09
CA GLY A 53 -13.80 -13.70 9.80
C GLY A 53 -12.42 -13.06 9.74
N SER A 54 -11.42 -13.67 9.10
CA SER A 54 -10.05 -13.13 9.06
C SER A 54 -9.83 -12.06 8.00
N TRP A 55 -10.72 -11.92 7.02
CA TRP A 55 -10.58 -10.94 5.93
C TRP A 55 -11.72 -9.93 5.90
N LEU A 56 -11.37 -8.65 5.87
CA LEU A 56 -12.29 -7.56 5.62
C LEU A 56 -11.91 -6.79 4.35
N THR A 57 -12.89 -6.09 3.78
CA THR A 57 -12.75 -5.29 2.58
C THR A 57 -13.64 -4.04 2.64
N ALA A 58 -13.44 -3.14 1.69
CA ALA A 58 -14.28 -1.98 1.45
C ALA A 58 -14.56 -1.84 -0.04
N LYS A 59 -15.65 -1.14 -0.39
CA LYS A 59 -15.89 -0.72 -1.77
C LYS A 59 -14.77 0.21 -2.24
N PRO A 60 -14.44 0.26 -3.54
CA PRO A 60 -13.47 1.21 -4.06
C PRO A 60 -13.80 2.65 -3.68
N PHE A 61 -12.78 3.44 -3.37
CA PHE A 61 -12.90 4.83 -2.96
C PHE A 61 -11.73 5.66 -3.48
N ARG A 62 -11.90 6.99 -3.51
CA ARG A 62 -10.90 7.91 -4.06
C ARG A 62 -10.26 8.73 -2.95
N LEU A 63 -8.94 8.84 -2.95
CA LEU A 63 -8.20 9.75 -2.08
C LEU A 63 -8.27 11.19 -2.62
N ASN A 64 -8.06 12.18 -1.74
CA ASN A 64 -8.04 13.60 -2.10
C ASN A 64 -6.99 13.97 -3.18
N GLY A 65 -5.98 13.12 -3.40
CA GLY A 65 -4.99 13.26 -4.48
C GLY A 65 -5.48 12.78 -5.86
N GLY A 66 -6.74 12.35 -6.00
CA GLY A 66 -7.30 11.90 -7.27
C GLY A 66 -6.92 10.46 -7.66
N ILE A 67 -6.49 9.64 -6.70
CA ILE A 67 -6.19 8.22 -6.90
C ILE A 67 -7.36 7.39 -6.43
N THR A 68 -7.73 6.38 -7.22
CA THR A 68 -8.72 5.39 -6.82
C THR A 68 -8.03 4.18 -6.20
N LEU A 69 -8.47 3.82 -5.01
CA LEU A 69 -8.08 2.59 -4.31
C LEU A 69 -9.17 1.55 -4.50
N SER A 70 -8.76 0.31 -4.77
CA SER A 70 -9.66 -0.82 -4.94
C SER A 70 -9.07 -2.08 -4.30
N ASN A 71 -9.85 -3.15 -4.22
CA ASN A 71 -9.43 -4.43 -3.65
C ASN A 71 -8.78 -4.30 -2.27
N LEU A 72 -9.29 -3.37 -1.44
CA LEU A 72 -8.82 -3.22 -0.06
C LEU A 72 -9.03 -4.55 0.67
N SER A 73 -7.98 -5.05 1.28
CA SER A 73 -7.97 -6.29 2.04
C SER A 73 -7.32 -5.99 3.39
N VAL A 74 -8.08 -6.14 4.47
CA VAL A 74 -7.60 -6.08 5.85
C VAL A 74 -7.61 -7.52 6.38
N ARG A 75 -6.44 -8.10 6.56
CA ARG A 75 -6.27 -9.42 7.16
C ARG A 75 -6.03 -9.27 8.65
N LEU A 76 -6.77 -10.04 9.44
CA LEU A 76 -6.57 -10.17 10.88
C LEU A 76 -5.66 -11.36 11.20
N ASP A 77 -4.93 -11.28 12.30
CA ASP A 77 -4.20 -12.42 12.85
C ASP A 77 -5.15 -13.44 13.52
N HIS A 78 -4.59 -14.58 13.93
CA HIS A 78 -5.33 -15.65 14.59
C HIS A 78 -5.35 -15.50 16.12
N LYS A 79 -4.92 -14.35 16.67
CA LYS A 79 -4.93 -14.12 18.12
C LYS A 79 -6.34 -13.87 18.62
N ARG A 80 -6.51 -13.86 19.94
CA ARG A 80 -7.80 -13.59 20.60
C ARG A 80 -7.62 -12.45 21.62
N PRO A 81 -8.20 -11.26 21.39
CA PRO A 81 -8.96 -10.85 20.20
C PRO A 81 -8.07 -10.71 18.95
N PRO A 82 -8.63 -10.91 17.74
CA PRO A 82 -7.87 -10.82 16.49
C PRO A 82 -7.47 -9.36 16.21
N LYS A 83 -6.22 -9.17 15.79
CA LYS A 83 -5.64 -7.85 15.50
C LYS A 83 -5.33 -7.69 14.03
N VAL A 84 -5.28 -6.45 13.56
CA VAL A 84 -4.90 -6.13 12.17
C VAL A 84 -3.47 -6.62 11.92
N PHE A 85 -3.29 -7.44 10.88
CA PHE A 85 -2.01 -8.06 10.55
C PHE A 85 -1.43 -7.56 9.23
N ILE A 86 -2.26 -7.50 8.18
CA ILE A 86 -1.85 -7.03 6.85
C ILE A 86 -2.96 -6.18 6.26
N ILE A 87 -2.60 -5.05 5.67
CA ILE A 87 -3.49 -4.24 4.85
C ILE A 87 -2.92 -4.16 3.45
N HIS A 88 -3.72 -4.51 2.45
CA HIS A 88 -3.36 -4.47 1.03
C HIS A 88 -4.41 -3.70 0.25
N TYR A 89 -4.01 -2.99 -0.80
CA TYR A 89 -4.94 -2.36 -1.74
C TYR A 89 -4.27 -2.13 -3.09
N ASP A 90 -5.08 -2.17 -4.14
CA ASP A 90 -4.70 -1.83 -5.50
C ASP A 90 -4.80 -0.32 -5.72
N VAL A 91 -3.86 0.21 -6.49
CA VAL A 91 -3.75 1.62 -6.87
C VAL A 91 -4.10 1.75 -8.35
N SER A 92 -5.03 2.64 -8.66
CA SER A 92 -5.46 2.96 -10.03
C SER A 92 -5.47 4.47 -10.26
N ASP A 93 -5.63 4.88 -11.52
CA ASP A 93 -5.65 6.29 -11.96
C ASP A 93 -4.32 7.05 -11.93
N GLY A 94 -3.31 6.48 -12.58
CA GLY A 94 -2.04 7.15 -12.87
C GLY A 94 -0.92 6.16 -13.10
N CYS A 95 0.25 6.66 -13.51
CA CYS A 95 1.46 5.86 -13.57
C CYS A 95 2.52 6.46 -12.67
N ILE A 96 2.52 6.03 -11.41
CA ILE A 96 3.55 6.37 -10.43
C ILE A 96 4.72 5.42 -10.65
N LEU A 97 5.87 5.97 -11.03
CA LEU A 97 7.08 5.19 -11.30
C LEU A 97 7.84 4.91 -10.00
N LEU A 98 8.66 3.85 -9.98
CA LEU A 98 9.59 3.61 -8.87
C LEU A 98 10.53 4.81 -8.62
N SER A 99 10.94 5.51 -9.68
CA SER A 99 11.72 6.75 -9.57
C SER A 99 10.99 7.87 -8.85
N ASP A 100 9.66 7.95 -8.98
CA ASP A 100 8.86 8.92 -8.24
C ASP A 100 8.78 8.53 -6.77
N VAL A 101 8.56 7.24 -6.48
CA VAL A 101 8.55 6.75 -5.09
C VAL A 101 9.89 7.03 -4.39
N ARG A 102 11.01 6.84 -5.10
CA ARG A 102 12.36 7.12 -4.58
C ARG A 102 12.63 8.61 -4.29
N LYS A 103 11.85 9.55 -4.85
CA LYS A 103 11.97 10.97 -4.49
C LYS A 103 11.54 11.23 -3.04
N ILE A 104 10.55 10.48 -2.55
CA ILE A 104 10.07 10.56 -1.15
C ILE A 104 10.81 9.56 -0.26
N TYR A 105 11.07 8.36 -0.78
CA TYR A 105 11.70 7.28 -0.05
C TYR A 105 13.02 6.85 -0.72
N PRO A 106 14.10 7.65 -0.59
CA PRO A 106 15.39 7.31 -1.21
C PRO A 106 16.00 6.02 -0.64
N GLN A 107 15.57 5.61 0.55
CA GLN A 107 16.05 4.43 1.29
C GLN A 107 15.24 3.15 1.00
N LEU A 108 14.42 3.12 -0.06
CA LEU A 108 13.66 1.93 -0.43
C LEU A 108 14.59 0.72 -0.66
N LYS A 109 14.24 -0.41 -0.04
CA LYS A 109 14.95 -1.68 -0.24
C LYS A 109 14.11 -2.63 -1.08
N LEU A 110 14.75 -3.33 -2.01
CA LEU A 110 14.10 -4.43 -2.72
C LEU A 110 13.83 -5.55 -1.71
N PHE A 111 12.57 -5.89 -1.53
CA PHE A 111 12.12 -6.93 -0.59
C PHE A 111 11.87 -8.25 -1.28
N SER A 112 11.21 -8.21 -2.44
CA SER A 112 10.88 -9.40 -3.20
C SER A 112 11.06 -9.15 -4.69
N ALA A 113 11.67 -10.12 -5.36
CA ALA A 113 11.79 -10.18 -6.80
C ALA A 113 10.99 -11.37 -7.34
N PRO A 114 10.35 -11.22 -8.50
CA PRO A 114 9.66 -12.30 -9.20
C PRO A 114 10.63 -13.41 -9.60
N HIS A 115 10.19 -14.67 -9.55
CA HIS A 115 11.01 -15.82 -9.88
C HIS A 115 10.84 -16.29 -11.34
N GLY A 116 10.01 -15.59 -12.12
CA GLY A 116 9.81 -15.86 -13.55
C GLY A 116 8.77 -16.94 -13.83
N HIS A 117 7.88 -17.20 -12.87
CA HIS A 117 6.87 -18.26 -12.95
C HIS A 117 5.47 -17.75 -13.27
N SER A 118 5.22 -16.43 -13.23
CA SER A 118 3.91 -15.87 -13.56
C SER A 118 3.96 -14.43 -14.08
N VAL A 119 3.10 -14.14 -15.06
CA VAL A 119 2.89 -12.77 -15.59
C VAL A 119 2.34 -11.79 -14.55
N ASN A 120 1.76 -12.30 -13.46
CA ASN A 120 1.19 -11.51 -12.37
C ASN A 120 2.19 -11.24 -11.23
N GLU A 121 3.41 -11.77 -11.30
CA GLU A 121 4.41 -11.50 -10.27
C GLU A 121 4.78 -10.02 -10.23
N THR A 122 5.25 -9.57 -9.07
CA THR A 122 5.59 -8.17 -8.80
C THR A 122 6.96 -8.05 -8.15
N PHE A 123 7.68 -6.98 -8.46
CA PHE A 123 8.75 -6.50 -7.59
C PHE A 123 8.12 -5.77 -6.41
N ALA A 124 8.53 -6.09 -5.18
CA ALA A 124 8.12 -5.37 -3.99
C ALA A 124 9.31 -4.59 -3.41
N TRP A 125 9.12 -3.29 -3.20
CA TRP A 125 10.09 -2.41 -2.54
C TRP A 125 9.50 -1.93 -1.22
N ILE A 126 10.23 -2.03 -0.11
CA ILE A 126 9.74 -1.62 1.21
C ILE A 126 10.43 -0.34 1.70
N THR A 127 9.67 0.49 2.42
CA THR A 127 10.25 1.56 3.23
C THR A 127 11.13 0.98 4.35
N PRO A 128 12.01 1.79 4.97
CA PRO A 128 12.61 1.40 6.25
C PRO A 128 11.54 0.98 7.26
N LEU A 129 11.90 0.00 8.10
CA LEU A 129 11.07 -0.40 9.21
C LEU A 129 10.97 0.74 10.22
N ASP A 130 9.78 0.98 10.74
CA ASP A 130 9.61 1.84 11.91
C ASP A 130 10.02 1.12 13.21
N LYS A 131 9.88 1.82 14.35
CA LYS A 131 10.21 1.28 15.68
C LYS A 131 9.44 0.02 16.06
N ASN A 132 8.30 -0.22 15.43
CA ASN A 132 7.43 -1.37 15.68
C ASN A 132 7.68 -2.50 14.67
N GLY A 133 8.58 -2.30 13.69
CA GLY A 133 8.83 -3.24 12.61
C GLY A 133 7.85 -3.12 11.44
N ASN A 134 7.00 -2.09 11.40
CA ASN A 134 6.06 -1.90 10.31
C ASN A 134 6.70 -1.14 9.15
N ALA A 135 6.27 -1.47 7.93
CA ALA A 135 6.69 -0.78 6.72
C ALA A 135 5.59 -0.78 5.66
N THR A 136 5.82 0.02 4.62
CA THR A 136 4.98 0.06 3.42
C THR A 136 5.73 -0.57 2.27
N ALA A 137 5.15 -1.60 1.66
CA ALA A 137 5.60 -2.22 0.43
C ALA A 137 4.90 -1.60 -0.78
N PHE A 138 5.68 -1.29 -1.82
CA PHE A 138 5.23 -0.83 -3.13
C PHE A 138 5.45 -1.95 -4.14
N ALA A 139 4.37 -2.43 -4.76
CA ALA A 139 4.44 -3.53 -5.73
C ALA A 139 4.33 -3.01 -7.17
N PHE A 140 5.28 -3.41 -8.00
CA PHE A 140 5.34 -3.07 -9.43
C PHE A 140 5.24 -4.34 -10.28
N PRO A 141 4.42 -4.39 -11.33
CA PRO A 141 4.26 -5.58 -12.16
C PRO A 141 5.59 -6.02 -12.80
N TYR A 142 5.90 -7.30 -12.78
CA TYR A 142 7.08 -7.84 -13.44
C TYR A 142 7.02 -7.69 -14.97
N ALA A 143 5.88 -8.08 -15.55
CA ALA A 143 5.71 -8.13 -17.01
C ALA A 143 5.77 -6.73 -17.66
N LYS A 144 5.36 -5.68 -16.95
CA LYS A 144 5.43 -4.27 -17.36
C LYS A 144 5.73 -3.41 -16.14
N PRO A 145 7.00 -3.25 -15.76
CA PRO A 145 7.42 -2.57 -14.53
C PRO A 145 7.37 -1.04 -14.68
N ALA A 146 6.25 -0.51 -15.15
CA ALA A 146 6.07 0.92 -15.33
C ALA A 146 5.40 1.53 -14.10
N CYS A 147 4.20 1.08 -13.77
CA CYS A 147 3.33 1.79 -12.82
C CYS A 147 3.15 0.99 -11.53
N LEU A 148 3.11 1.71 -10.40
CA LEU A 148 2.70 1.16 -9.11
C LEU A 148 1.34 0.45 -9.26
N LYS A 149 1.29 -0.82 -8.88
CA LYS A 149 0.07 -1.65 -8.97
C LYS A 149 -0.68 -1.67 -7.66
N SER A 150 0.03 -1.88 -6.57
CA SER A 150 -0.57 -2.06 -5.25
C SER A 150 0.40 -1.67 -4.15
N MET A 151 -0.15 -1.44 -2.97
CA MET A 151 0.61 -1.21 -1.76
C MET A 151 0.21 -2.18 -0.66
N THR A 152 1.12 -2.46 0.25
CA THR A 152 0.86 -3.32 1.40
C THR A 152 1.52 -2.76 2.63
N VAL A 153 0.76 -2.70 3.71
CA VAL A 153 1.20 -2.24 5.02
C VAL A 153 1.09 -3.41 5.98
N ARG A 154 2.20 -3.76 6.64
CA ARG A 154 2.26 -4.81 7.66
C ARG A 154 3.53 -4.69 8.48
N ASN A 155 3.66 -5.58 9.46
CA ASN A 155 4.92 -5.84 10.11
C ASN A 155 5.82 -6.70 9.20
N PHE A 156 7.07 -6.30 9.06
CA PHE A 156 8.11 -6.97 8.27
C PHE A 156 9.33 -7.35 9.12
N ALA A 157 9.28 -7.22 10.45
CA ALA A 157 10.44 -7.43 11.32
C ALA A 157 11.05 -8.83 11.19
N ASP A 158 10.21 -9.85 10.93
CA ASP A 158 10.67 -11.23 10.76
C ASP A 158 11.19 -11.53 9.33
N ASP A 159 11.08 -10.59 8.40
CA ASP A 159 11.40 -10.78 6.98
C ASP A 159 12.66 -10.01 6.50
N VAL A 160 13.30 -9.20 7.34
CA VAL A 160 14.40 -8.29 6.97
C VAL A 160 15.62 -8.46 7.85
#